data_AF-A0A959FTL3-F1
#
_entry.id   AF-A0A959FTL3-F1
#
_cell.length_a   1.000
_cell.length_b   1.000
_cell.length_c   1.000
_cell.angle_alpha   90.00
_cell.angle_beta   90.00
_cell.angle_gamma   90.00
#
_symmetry.space_group_name_H-M   'P 1'
#
loop_
_entity.id
_entity.type
_entity.pdbx_description
1 polymer ?
#
loop_
_entity_poly.entity_id
_entity_poly.type
_entity_poly.pdbx_seq_one_letter_code
_entity_poly.pdbx_strand_id
1 'polypeptide(L)' 'FSFSDIPSGRYQLEIYNVLGVKVWSQGYQLNGDSTERINLDGLRPGLYIYALASTDGRRLFTRRLLVGRP' A
#
# COMPACT_ATOMS: atom_id res chain seq x y z
N PHE A 1 6.36 -5.20 -0.80
CA PHE A 1 5.86 -4.28 -1.84
C PHE A 1 7.05 -3.68 -2.53
N SER A 2 7.10 -3.71 -3.86
CA SER A 2 8.20 -3.13 -4.63
C SER A 2 7.66 -1.94 -5.42
N PHE A 3 8.33 -0.81 -5.27
CA PHE A 3 8.01 0.45 -5.93
C PHE A 3 9.15 0.77 -6.89
N SER A 4 8.81 1.25 -8.08
CA SER A 4 9.75 1.66 -9.11
C SER A 4 9.36 3.00 -9.67
N ASP A 5 10.36 3.81 -10.03
CA ASP A 5 10.17 5.14 -10.64
C ASP A 5 9.31 6.10 -9.80
N ILE A 6 9.35 5.97 -8.47
CA ILE A 6 8.61 6.85 -7.56
C ILE A 6 9.46 8.09 -7.24
N PRO A 7 8.95 9.31 -7.51
CA PRO A 7 9.65 10.54 -7.15
C PRO A 7 9.98 10.56 -5.66
N SER A 8 11.15 11.09 -5.30
CA SER A 8 11.56 11.16 -3.90
C SER A 8 10.56 11.97 -3.08
N GLY A 9 10.07 11.40 -1.98
CA GLY A 9 9.02 12.06 -1.20
C GLY A 9 8.43 11.19 -0.10
N ARG A 10 7.50 11.79 0.63
CA ARG A 10 6.72 11.12 1.66
C ARG A 10 5.43 10.58 1.06
N TYR A 11 5.16 9.30 1.34
CA TYR A 11 4.00 8.60 0.82
C TYR A 11 3.28 7.84 1.93
N GLN A 12 2.01 7.53 1.70
CA GLN A 12 1.19 6.63 2.48
C GLN A 12 0.89 5.40 1.64
N LEU A 13 1.32 4.23 2.11
CA LEU A 13 0.80 2.97 1.61
C LEU A 13 -0.46 2.64 2.39
N GLU A 14 -1.57 2.50 1.68
CA GLU A 14 -2.89 2.32 2.26
C GLU A 14 -3.50 1.01 1.74
N ILE A 15 -4.15 0.25 2.62
CA ILE A 15 -4.88 -0.96 2.25
C ILE A 15 -6.35 -0.79 2.63
N TYR A 16 -7.21 -1.21 1.71
CA TYR A 16 -8.66 -1.12 1.77
C TYR A 16 -9.26 -2.50 1.58
N ASN A 17 -10.40 -2.77 2.24
CA ASN A 17 -11.24 -3.91 1.89
C ASN A 17 -11.98 -3.64 0.56
N VAL A 18 -12.68 -4.65 0.03
CA VAL A 18 -13.43 -4.53 -1.23
C VAL A 18 -14.56 -3.50 -1.20
N LEU A 19 -15.00 -3.08 -0.01
CA LEU A 19 -16.01 -2.04 0.18
C LEU A 19 -15.40 -0.63 0.22
N GLY A 20 -14.08 -0.50 0.06
CA GLY A 20 -13.38 0.78 0.09
C GLY A 20 -13.10 1.32 1.49
N VAL A 21 -13.30 0.52 2.55
CA VAL A 21 -12.95 0.91 3.92
C VAL A 21 -11.45 0.69 4.13
N LYS A 22 -10.73 1.72 4.58
CA LYS A 22 -9.30 1.62 4.91
C LYS A 22 -9.12 0.73 6.15
N VAL A 23 -8.32 -0.32 6.01
CA VAL A 23 -8.07 -1.32 7.06
C VAL A 23 -6.63 -1.31 7.57
N TRP A 24 -5.71 -0.71 6.82
CA TRP A 24 -4.31 -0.58 7.22
C TRP A 24 -3.67 0.61 6.49
N SER A 25 -2.68 1.25 7.12
CA SER A 25 -1.94 2.37 6.53
C SER A 25 -0.56 2.50 7.17
N GLN A 26 0.46 2.82 6.37
CA GLN A 26 1.78 3.16 6.89
C GLN A 26 2.47 4.20 6.00
N GLY A 27 3.16 5.14 6.65
CA GLY A 27 3.94 6.16 5.97
C GLY A 27 5.35 5.67 5.63
N TYR A 28 5.83 6.05 4.44
CA TYR A 28 7.18 5.76 3.97
C TYR A 28 7.85 7.01 3.40
N GLN A 29 9.16 7.10 3.58
CA GLN A 29 10.01 8.01 2.81
C GLN A 29 10.60 7.20 1.66
N LEU A 30 10.13 7.46 0.44
CA LEU A 30 10.58 6.74 -0.76
C LEU A 30 11.53 7.62 -1.57
N ASN A 31 12.49 6.98 -2.24
CA ASN A 31 13.45 7.66 -3.11
C ASN A 31 13.80 6.76 -4.30
N GLY A 32 13.02 6.86 -5.38
CA GLY A 32 13.16 5.98 -6.53
C GLY A 32 12.72 4.55 -6.21
N ASP A 33 13.53 3.59 -6.66
CA ASP A 33 13.26 2.17 -6.52
C ASP A 33 13.44 1.71 -5.07
N SER A 34 12.41 1.06 -4.51
CA SER A 34 12.40 0.65 -3.10
C SER A 34 11.59 -0.63 -2.91
N THR A 35 11.97 -1.43 -1.92
CA THR A 35 11.21 -2.62 -1.52
C THR A 35 10.94 -2.58 -0.02
N GLU A 36 9.66 -2.44 0.30
CA GLU A 36 9.19 -2.34 1.68
C GLU A 36 8.50 -3.65 2.11
N ARG A 37 8.95 -4.21 3.24
CA ARG A 37 8.30 -5.34 3.88
C ARG A 37 7.26 -4.81 4.86
N ILE A 38 6.05 -5.37 4.80
CA ILE A 38 4.95 -4.97 5.68
C ILE A 38 4.38 -6.22 6.35
N ASN A 39 3.98 -6.07 7.62
CA ASN A 39 3.28 -7.12 8.35
C ASN A 39 1.77 -6.93 8.15
N LEU A 40 1.09 -7.97 7.66
CA LEU A 40 -0.36 -8.03 7.42
C LEU A 40 -1.07 -9.10 8.25
N ASP A 41 -0.48 -9.59 9.33
CA ASP A 41 -0.99 -10.71 10.13
C ASP A 41 -2.39 -10.44 10.70
N GLY A 42 -2.74 -9.16 10.91
CA GLY A 42 -4.07 -8.72 11.34
C GLY A 42 -5.16 -8.80 10.26
N LEU A 43 -4.79 -8.98 8.98
CA LEU A 43 -5.74 -9.09 7.89
C LEU A 43 -6.22 -10.55 7.74
N ARG A 44 -7.55 -10.71 7.62
CA ARG A 44 -8.13 -12.01 7.28
C ARG A 44 -7.80 -12.36 5.82
N PRO A 45 -7.68 -13.64 5.47
CA PRO A 45 -7.53 -14.04 4.07
C PRO A 45 -8.66 -13.49 3.21
N GLY A 46 -8.32 -13.02 2.01
CA GLY A 46 -9.29 -12.41 1.10
C GLY A 46 -8.67 -11.44 0.11
N LEU A 47 -9.56 -10.80 -0.66
CA LEU A 47 -9.21 -9.77 -1.63
C LEU A 47 -9.24 -8.39 -0.98
N TYR A 48 -8.19 -7.62 -1.26
CA TYR A 48 -8.01 -6.25 -0.81
C TYR A 48 -7.56 -5.38 -1.97
N ILE A 49 -7.53 -4.08 -1.72
CA ILE A 49 -7.00 -3.07 -2.61
C ILE A 49 -5.91 -2.32 -1.86
N TYR A 50 -4.76 -2.10 -2.48
CA TYR A 50 -3.74 -1.21 -1.94
C TYR A 50 -3.47 -0.03 -2.86
N ALA A 51 -3.15 1.11 -2.28
CA ALA A 51 -2.81 2.33 -2.98
C ALA A 51 -1.58 2.97 -2.36
N LEU A 52 -0.77 3.61 -3.19
CA LEU A 52 0.28 4.53 -2.75
C LEU A 52 -0.22 5.95 -2.99
N ALA A 53 -0.33 6.74 -1.93
CA ALA A 53 -0.79 8.12 -1.99
C ALA A 53 0.33 9.07 -1.55
N SER A 54 0.48 10.21 -2.22
CA SER A 54 1.33 11.31 -1.77
C SER A 54 0.66 12.12 -0.65
N THR A 55 1.43 12.97 0.02
CA THR A 55 0.97 13.80 1.14
C THR A 55 -0.15 14.79 0.79
N ASP A 56 -0.27 15.16 -0.49
CA ASP A 56 -1.35 15.99 -1.04
C ASP A 56 -2.65 15.19 -1.31
N GLY A 57 -2.66 13.89 -1.01
CA GLY A 57 -3.78 12.99 -1.22
C GLY A 57 -3.89 12.42 -2.63
N ARG A 58 -2.96 12.75 -3.55
CA ARG A 58 -2.96 12.17 -4.89
C ARG A 58 -2.56 10.70 -4.84
N ARG A 59 -3.39 9.81 -5.40
CA ARG A 59 -3.06 8.38 -5.55
C ARG A 59 -2.19 8.19 -6.78
N LEU A 60 -0.99 7.63 -6.59
CA LEU A 60 -0.07 7.31 -7.67
C LEU A 60 -0.52 6.05 -8.41
N PHE A 61 -0.98 5.05 -7.65
CA PHE A 61 -1.57 3.84 -8.22
C PHE A 61 -2.54 3.18 -7.24
N THR A 62 -3.31 2.24 -7.77
CA THR A 62 -4.19 1.36 -7.01
C THR A 62 -4.12 -0.04 -7.62
N ARG A 63 -3.93 -1.07 -6.80
CA ARG A 63 -3.71 -2.45 -7.24
C ARG A 63 -4.43 -3.44 -6.32
N ARG A 64 -4.75 -4.63 -6.83
CA ARG A 64 -5.34 -5.72 -6.06
C ARG A 64 -4.28 -6.40 -5.19
N LEU A 65 -4.66 -6.80 -3.99
CA LEU A 65 -3.85 -7.58 -3.05
C LEU A 65 -4.65 -8.81 -2.64
N LEU A 66 -4.11 -10.00 -2.90
CA LEU A 66 -4.66 -11.25 -2.36
C LEU A 66 -3.88 -11.60 -1.09
N VAL A 67 -4.58 -11.66 0.04
CA VAL A 67 -4.03 -12.13 1.31
C VAL A 67 -4.45 -13.59 1.46
N GLY A 68 -3.47 -14.49 1.51
CA GLY A 68 -3.66 -15.91 1.80
C GLY A 68 -2.93 -16.31 3.06
N ARG A 69 -3.18 -17.53 3.55
CA ARG A 69 -2.28 -18.19 4.49
C ARG A 69 -1.54 -19.31 3.77
N PRO A 70 -0.27 -19.57 4.12
CA PRO A 70 0.43 -20.75 3.65
C PRO A 70 -0.30 -22.03 4.06
#